data_AF-A0A7X1DLG2-F1
#
_entry.id   AF-A0A7X1DLG2-F1
#
_cell.length_a   1.000
_cell.length_b   1.000
_cell.length_c   1.000
_cell.angle_alpha   90.00
_cell.angle_beta   90.00
_cell.angle_gamma   90.00
#
_symmetry.space_group_name_H-M   'P 1'
#
loop_
_entity.id
_entity.type
_entity.pdbx_description
1 polymer ?
#
loop_
_entity_poly.entity_id
_entity_poly.type
_entity_poly.pdbx_seq_one_letter_code
_entity_poly.pdbx_strand_id
1 'polypeptide(L)'
;MRDTLKDLKHFENRLHFINESIEEFEQLIAENLHSENIDLSSGYLTLLGYYTTKINCLYSMGAPIEYIEDIFPKYLELFLKTWDKETGSYVQLLWTVSLGILLHTSDLELHQIENIIKEESFHDYLIDYLLHQRNKDWEITTQEVIFSSPYAMLIDVILEKNKEVAIDKLKNYLEKEWYKGHDDAGWHDSHKSKFNTYSGYWSYESGAIAKVLQLDDETLKNVPYYPYDLVHYRN
;
A
#
# COMPACT_ATOMS: atom_id res chain seq x y z
N MET A 1 -18.53 -7.76 0.96
CA MET A 1 -17.38 -7.63 0.05
C MET A 1 -17.20 -6.17 -0.31
N ARG A 2 -15.95 -5.73 -0.50
CA ARG A 2 -15.60 -4.36 -0.92
C ARG A 2 -15.36 -4.28 -2.43
N ASP A 3 -14.87 -5.36 -3.01
CA ASP A 3 -14.67 -5.49 -4.45
C ASP A 3 -15.98 -5.65 -5.22
N THR A 4 -16.02 -5.11 -6.44
CA THR A 4 -17.18 -5.17 -7.35
C THR A 4 -16.88 -5.86 -8.69
N LEU A 5 -15.63 -6.28 -8.94
CA LEU A 5 -15.19 -6.89 -10.20
C LEU A 5 -15.18 -8.42 -10.14
N LYS A 6 -14.94 -9.01 -8.96
CA LYS A 6 -14.99 -10.47 -8.73
C LYS A 6 -15.86 -10.83 -7.54
N ASP A 7 -16.29 -12.09 -7.50
CA ASP A 7 -17.11 -12.64 -6.43
C ASP A 7 -16.29 -13.15 -5.24
N LEU A 8 -16.97 -13.51 -4.15
CA LEU A 8 -16.32 -14.04 -2.95
C LEU A 8 -15.53 -15.31 -3.25
N LYS A 9 -16.06 -16.16 -4.15
CA LYS A 9 -15.46 -17.45 -4.46
C LYS A 9 -14.10 -17.30 -5.14
N HIS A 10 -13.96 -16.31 -6.01
CA HIS A 10 -12.67 -15.92 -6.59
C HIS A 10 -11.66 -15.58 -5.50
N PHE A 11 -12.02 -14.70 -4.55
CA PHE A 11 -11.11 -14.28 -3.49
C PHE A 11 -10.78 -15.38 -2.49
N GLU A 12 -11.74 -16.26 -2.16
CA GLU A 12 -11.48 -17.45 -1.33
C GLU A 12 -10.44 -18.37 -1.98
N ASN A 13 -10.61 -18.68 -3.28
CA ASN A 13 -9.65 -19.51 -4.01
C ASN A 13 -8.28 -18.84 -4.11
N ARG A 14 -8.26 -17.52 -4.34
CA ARG A 14 -7.03 -16.74 -4.42
C ARG A 14 -6.29 -16.70 -3.08
N LEU A 15 -7.01 -16.48 -1.98
CA LEU A 15 -6.47 -16.46 -0.63
C LEU A 15 -5.90 -17.82 -0.22
N HIS A 16 -6.59 -18.92 -0.58
CA HIS A 16 -6.08 -20.27 -0.36
C HIS A 16 -4.74 -20.50 -1.06
N PHE A 17 -4.65 -20.20 -2.37
CA PHE A 17 -3.40 -20.30 -3.13
C PHE A 17 -2.27 -19.44 -2.52
N ILE A 18 -2.58 -18.20 -2.11
CA ILE A 18 -1.59 -17.31 -1.48
C ILE A 18 -1.08 -17.88 -0.16
N ASN A 19 -1.96 -18.45 0.66
CA ASN A 19 -1.54 -19.04 1.94
C ASN A 19 -0.62 -20.24 1.74
N GLU A 20 -0.96 -21.15 0.81
CA GLU A 20 -0.08 -22.28 0.46
C GLU A 20 1.27 -21.78 -0.06
N SER A 21 1.27 -20.77 -0.93
CA SER A 21 2.50 -20.19 -1.47
C SER A 21 3.35 -19.52 -0.40
N ILE A 22 2.74 -18.83 0.57
CA ILE A 22 3.47 -18.22 1.70
C ILE A 22 4.13 -19.32 2.54
N GLU A 23 3.38 -20.38 2.89
CA GLU A 23 3.91 -21.49 3.69
C GLU A 23 5.11 -22.17 3.00
N GLU A 24 5.00 -22.45 1.70
CA GLU A 24 6.08 -23.03 0.89
C GLU A 24 7.33 -22.15 0.86
N PHE A 25 7.18 -20.85 0.60
CA PHE A 25 8.31 -19.92 0.52
C PHE A 25 8.94 -19.62 1.90
N GLU A 26 8.14 -19.54 2.96
CA GLU A 26 8.65 -19.40 4.33
C GLU A 26 9.47 -20.63 4.73
N GLN A 27 9.01 -21.84 4.39
CA GLN A 27 9.76 -23.06 4.61
C GLN A 27 11.07 -23.09 3.81
N LEU A 28 11.02 -22.77 2.51
CA LEU A 28 12.21 -22.73 1.65
C LEU A 28 13.25 -21.73 2.18
N ILE A 29 12.82 -20.55 2.63
CA ILE A 29 13.73 -19.57 3.24
C ILE A 29 14.31 -20.15 4.53
N ALA A 30 13.49 -20.71 5.42
CA ALA A 30 13.93 -21.26 6.69
C ALA A 30 14.99 -22.37 6.53
N GLU A 31 14.81 -23.26 5.55
CA GLU A 31 15.75 -24.34 5.23
C GLU A 31 17.11 -23.82 4.72
N ASN A 32 17.14 -22.62 4.14
CA ASN A 32 18.32 -22.05 3.52
C ASN A 32 18.92 -20.86 4.29
N LEU A 33 18.39 -20.51 5.48
CA LEU A 33 18.84 -19.37 6.32
C LEU A 33 20.34 -19.37 6.62
N HIS A 34 20.96 -20.55 6.72
CA HIS A 34 22.38 -20.71 7.05
C HIS A 34 23.26 -21.03 5.84
N SER A 35 22.69 -21.04 4.63
CA SER A 35 23.43 -21.33 3.41
C SER A 35 24.19 -20.09 2.95
N GLU A 36 25.52 -20.15 2.96
CA GLU A 36 26.37 -19.04 2.47
C GLU A 36 26.32 -18.87 0.93
N ASN A 37 25.77 -19.86 0.21
CA ASN A 37 25.75 -19.88 -1.26
C ASN A 37 24.39 -19.46 -1.85
N ILE A 38 23.39 -19.17 -1.02
CA ILE A 38 22.03 -18.88 -1.47
C ILE A 38 21.66 -17.47 -1.05
N ASP A 39 21.44 -16.60 -2.06
CA ASP A 39 20.87 -15.28 -1.85
C ASP A 39 19.34 -15.40 -1.66
N LEU A 40 18.88 -15.05 -0.46
CA LEU A 40 17.48 -15.11 -0.07
C LEU A 40 16.69 -13.85 -0.46
N SER A 41 17.33 -12.81 -1.02
CA SER A 41 16.70 -11.53 -1.35
C SER A 41 15.50 -11.72 -2.28
N SER A 42 15.65 -12.56 -3.31
CA SER A 42 14.56 -12.90 -4.23
C SER A 42 13.39 -13.64 -3.55
N GLY A 43 13.68 -14.47 -2.55
CA GLY A 43 12.68 -15.16 -1.74
C GLY A 43 11.89 -14.19 -0.87
N TYR A 44 12.58 -13.28 -0.18
CA TYR A 44 11.92 -12.24 0.62
C TYR A 44 11.07 -11.31 -0.25
N LEU A 45 11.56 -10.93 -1.43
CA LEU A 45 10.80 -10.10 -2.36
C LEU A 45 9.54 -10.83 -2.87
N THR A 46 9.65 -12.13 -3.11
CA THR A 46 8.50 -12.96 -3.50
C THR A 46 7.47 -13.05 -2.38
N LEU A 47 7.91 -13.27 -1.13
CA LEU A 47 7.03 -13.23 0.04
C LEU A 47 6.36 -11.86 0.19
N LEU A 48 7.10 -10.76 0.04
CA LEU A 48 6.53 -9.41 0.08
C LEU A 48 5.37 -9.27 -0.92
N GLY A 49 5.56 -9.74 -2.16
CA GLY A 49 4.52 -9.78 -3.18
C GLY A 49 3.28 -10.60 -2.77
N TYR A 50 3.49 -11.76 -2.14
CA TYR A 50 2.37 -12.56 -1.61
C TYR A 50 1.64 -11.89 -0.46
N TYR A 51 2.35 -11.26 0.49
CA TYR A 51 1.73 -10.51 1.57
C TYR A 51 0.98 -9.26 1.04
N THR A 52 1.52 -8.52 0.07
CA THR A 52 0.80 -7.45 -0.64
C THR A 52 -0.51 -7.98 -1.24
N THR A 53 -0.43 -9.12 -1.93
CA THR A 53 -1.60 -9.76 -2.56
C THR A 53 -2.62 -10.23 -1.52
N LYS A 54 -2.15 -10.74 -0.37
CA LYS A 54 -2.98 -11.20 0.74
C LYS A 54 -3.75 -10.05 1.37
N ILE A 55 -3.08 -8.91 1.63
CA ILE A 55 -3.72 -7.68 2.13
C ILE A 55 -4.84 -7.25 1.18
N ASN A 56 -4.54 -7.14 -0.13
CA ASN A 56 -5.55 -6.76 -1.12
C ASN A 56 -6.73 -7.73 -1.14
N CYS A 57 -6.48 -9.05 -1.12
CA CYS A 57 -7.53 -10.07 -1.15
C CYS A 57 -8.43 -10.00 0.08
N LEU A 58 -7.84 -9.91 1.28
CA LEU A 58 -8.56 -9.78 2.54
C LEU A 58 -9.45 -8.54 2.53
N TYR A 59 -8.89 -7.40 2.09
CA TYR A 59 -9.66 -6.17 2.00
C TYR A 59 -10.82 -6.31 0.99
N SER A 60 -10.52 -6.77 -0.23
CA SER A 60 -11.49 -6.97 -1.32
C SER A 60 -12.66 -7.88 -0.94
N MET A 61 -12.39 -9.02 -0.30
CA MET A 61 -13.44 -9.96 0.09
C MET A 61 -14.32 -9.45 1.24
N GLY A 62 -13.93 -8.35 1.89
CA GLY A 62 -14.66 -7.80 3.03
C GLY A 62 -14.28 -8.46 4.36
N ALA A 63 -13.06 -8.98 4.50
CA ALA A 63 -12.59 -9.51 5.76
C ALA A 63 -12.49 -8.39 6.83
N PRO A 64 -12.52 -8.74 8.13
CA PRO A 64 -12.20 -7.83 9.22
C PRO A 64 -10.82 -7.17 9.01
N ILE A 65 -10.70 -5.88 9.33
CA ILE A 65 -9.45 -5.13 9.12
C ILE A 65 -8.36 -5.61 10.08
N GLU A 66 -8.75 -6.16 11.23
CA GLU A 66 -7.89 -6.81 12.19
C GLU A 66 -7.02 -7.90 11.53
N TYR A 67 -7.54 -8.62 10.53
CA TYR A 67 -6.75 -9.64 9.83
C TYR A 67 -5.66 -9.03 8.94
N ILE A 68 -5.85 -7.80 8.47
CA ILE A 68 -4.83 -7.04 7.73
C ILE A 68 -3.81 -6.47 8.72
N GLU A 69 -4.27 -5.96 9.85
CA GLU A 69 -3.40 -5.48 10.93
C GLU A 69 -2.50 -6.61 11.46
N ASP A 70 -3.04 -7.79 11.71
CA ASP A 70 -2.29 -8.96 12.23
C ASP A 70 -1.14 -9.39 11.31
N ILE A 71 -1.28 -9.19 9.99
CA ILE A 71 -0.24 -9.55 9.01
C ILE A 71 0.71 -8.40 8.68
N PHE A 72 0.35 -7.15 9.02
CA PHE A 72 1.14 -5.97 8.68
C PHE A 72 2.56 -6.00 9.25
N PRO A 73 2.83 -6.44 10.50
CA PRO A 73 4.19 -6.55 11.01
C PRO A 73 5.09 -7.46 10.16
N LYS A 74 4.54 -8.57 9.66
CA LYS A 74 5.30 -9.50 8.80
C LYS A 74 5.53 -8.91 7.41
N TYR A 75 4.52 -8.25 6.84
CA TYR A 75 4.66 -7.49 5.61
C TYR A 75 5.75 -6.40 5.73
N LEU A 76 5.75 -5.65 6.84
CA LEU A 76 6.74 -4.61 7.09
C LEU A 76 8.13 -5.21 7.25
N GLU A 77 8.29 -6.30 8.01
CA GLU A 77 9.57 -7.01 8.15
C GLU A 77 10.17 -7.38 6.79
N LEU A 78 9.34 -7.91 5.87
CA LEU A 78 9.76 -8.27 4.52
C LEU A 78 10.10 -7.04 3.69
N PHE A 79 9.28 -6.00 3.74
CA PHE A 79 9.54 -4.71 3.08
C PHE A 79 10.91 -4.16 3.49
N LEU A 80 11.18 -4.10 4.79
CA LEU A 80 12.43 -3.58 5.34
C LEU A 80 13.66 -4.39 4.91
N LYS A 81 13.51 -5.68 4.59
CA LYS A 81 14.60 -6.54 4.12
C LYS A 81 14.92 -6.36 2.64
N THR A 82 13.99 -5.81 1.85
CA THR A 82 14.06 -5.89 0.38
C THR A 82 14.01 -4.55 -0.32
N TRP A 83 13.60 -3.49 0.37
CA TRP A 83 13.43 -2.19 -0.25
C TRP A 83 14.73 -1.38 -0.15
N ASP A 84 15.20 -0.92 -1.30
CA ASP A 84 16.26 0.08 -1.46
C ASP A 84 15.82 1.09 -2.54
N LYS A 85 16.44 2.27 -2.61
CA LYS A 85 15.99 3.29 -3.57
C LYS A 85 16.27 2.98 -5.04
N GLU A 86 17.24 2.12 -5.33
CA GLU A 86 17.73 1.86 -6.68
C GLU A 86 16.84 0.84 -7.39
N THR A 87 16.33 -0.15 -6.65
CA THR A 87 15.54 -1.27 -7.19
C THR A 87 14.14 -1.39 -6.60
N GLY A 88 13.90 -0.77 -5.44
CA GLY A 88 12.63 -0.83 -4.74
C GLY A 88 11.49 -0.17 -5.49
N SER A 89 10.31 -0.79 -5.43
CA SER A 89 9.10 -0.21 -6.03
C SER A 89 8.65 1.02 -5.24
N TYR A 90 8.47 2.14 -5.93
CA TYR A 90 7.87 3.36 -5.35
C TYR A 90 6.46 3.10 -4.82
N VAL A 91 5.64 2.41 -5.61
CA VAL A 91 4.26 2.05 -5.22
C VAL A 91 4.26 1.24 -3.94
N GLN A 92 5.20 0.30 -3.79
CA GLN A 92 5.33 -0.49 -2.58
C GLN A 92 5.71 0.37 -1.36
N LEU A 93 6.67 1.30 -1.49
CA LEU A 93 7.00 2.24 -0.41
C LEU A 93 5.78 3.09 -0.01
N LEU A 94 5.11 3.66 -1.01
CA LEU A 94 3.94 4.51 -0.79
C LEU A 94 2.81 3.73 -0.11
N TRP A 95 2.57 2.48 -0.51
CA TRP A 95 1.61 1.59 0.14
C TRP A 95 2.03 1.23 1.57
N THR A 96 3.31 0.93 1.84
CA THR A 96 3.79 0.64 3.20
C THR A 96 3.55 1.82 4.15
N VAL A 97 3.91 3.04 3.74
CA VAL A 97 3.67 4.26 4.52
C VAL A 97 2.16 4.48 4.74
N SER A 98 1.37 4.34 3.67
CA SER A 98 -0.07 4.56 3.71
C SER A 98 -0.80 3.55 4.60
N LEU A 99 -0.45 2.26 4.50
CA LEU A 99 -0.99 1.22 5.37
C LEU A 99 -0.59 1.45 6.82
N GLY A 100 0.63 1.90 7.09
CA GLY A 100 1.06 2.26 8.44
C GLY A 100 0.18 3.35 9.07
N ILE A 101 -0.18 4.36 8.28
CA ILE A 101 -1.13 5.41 8.69
C ILE A 101 -2.53 4.85 8.92
N LEU A 102 -3.05 4.08 7.96
CA LEU A 102 -4.43 3.58 7.97
C LEU A 102 -4.67 2.58 9.12
N LEU A 103 -3.68 1.75 9.44
CA LEU A 103 -3.74 0.73 10.48
C LEU A 103 -3.38 1.24 11.88
N HIS A 104 -3.02 2.53 12.02
CA HIS A 104 -2.54 3.11 13.29
C HIS A 104 -1.35 2.36 13.90
N THR A 105 -0.32 2.13 13.09
CA THR A 105 0.88 1.39 13.54
C THR A 105 1.61 2.09 14.69
N SER A 106 2.39 1.31 15.42
CA SER A 106 3.17 1.78 16.56
C SER A 106 4.29 2.74 16.13
N ASP A 107 4.74 3.58 17.06
CA ASP A 107 5.89 4.47 16.82
C ASP A 107 7.16 3.69 16.44
N LEU A 108 7.31 2.46 16.94
CA LEU A 108 8.43 1.58 16.59
C LEU A 108 8.41 1.24 15.09
N GLU A 109 7.27 0.80 14.57
CA GLU A 109 7.11 0.44 13.15
C GLU A 109 7.27 1.66 12.25
N LEU A 110 6.74 2.82 12.66
CA LEU A 110 6.94 4.07 11.94
C LEU A 110 8.42 4.44 11.86
N HIS A 111 9.15 4.39 12.98
CA HIS A 111 10.58 4.68 12.99
C HIS A 111 11.39 3.72 12.12
N GLN A 112 10.98 2.45 11.98
CA GLN A 112 11.67 1.52 11.07
C GLN A 112 11.52 1.95 9.60
N ILE A 113 10.34 2.40 9.19
CA ILE A 113 10.10 2.94 7.84
C ILE A 113 10.93 4.21 7.61
N GLU A 114 10.89 5.13 8.57
CA GLU A 114 11.66 6.36 8.56
C GLU A 114 13.18 6.12 8.42
N ASN A 115 13.71 5.11 9.12
CA ASN A 115 15.13 4.80 9.10
C ASN A 115 15.59 4.35 7.71
N ILE A 116 14.84 3.48 7.02
CA ILE A 116 15.20 3.07 5.66
C ILE A 116 15.22 4.25 4.69
N ILE A 117 14.23 5.13 4.76
CA ILE A 117 14.16 6.31 3.89
C ILE A 117 15.36 7.24 4.13
N LYS A 118 15.77 7.41 5.40
CA LYS A 118 16.97 8.17 5.78
C LYS A 118 18.26 7.49 5.31
N GLU A 119 18.41 6.19 5.50
CA GLU A 119 19.59 5.41 5.11
C GLU A 119 19.80 5.44 3.60
N GLU A 120 18.71 5.36 2.83
CA GLU A 120 18.71 5.46 1.39
C GLU A 120 18.89 6.90 0.88
N SER A 121 18.73 7.92 1.73
CA SER A 121 18.62 9.33 1.31
C SER A 121 17.56 9.52 0.22
N PHE A 122 16.40 8.90 0.42
CA PHE A 122 15.28 8.98 -0.52
C PHE A 122 14.44 10.22 -0.22
N HIS A 123 14.33 11.13 -1.18
CA HIS A 123 13.66 12.43 -1.03
C HIS A 123 12.45 12.51 -1.94
N ASP A 124 11.24 12.43 -1.37
CA ASP A 124 9.99 12.54 -2.12
C ASP A 124 8.95 13.29 -1.27
N TYR A 125 8.33 14.31 -1.84
CA TYR A 125 7.42 15.20 -1.12
C TYR A 125 6.18 14.46 -0.58
N LEU A 126 5.63 13.50 -1.32
CA LEU A 126 4.44 12.78 -0.88
C LEU A 126 4.77 11.87 0.30
N ILE A 127 5.89 11.15 0.24
CA ILE A 127 6.38 10.31 1.35
C ILE A 127 6.69 11.17 2.57
N ASP A 128 7.46 12.26 2.39
CA ASP A 128 7.82 13.18 3.46
C ASP A 128 6.58 13.79 4.13
N TYR A 129 5.59 14.18 3.33
CA TYR A 129 4.35 14.74 3.84
C TYR A 129 3.60 13.73 4.72
N LEU A 130 3.42 12.50 4.25
CA LEU A 130 2.70 11.46 4.99
C LEU A 130 3.41 11.12 6.31
N LEU A 131 4.73 11.00 6.29
CA LEU A 131 5.53 10.77 7.51
C LEU A 131 5.45 11.97 8.47
N HIS A 132 5.58 13.20 7.96
CA HIS A 132 5.42 14.42 8.75
C HIS A 132 4.03 14.54 9.41
N GLN A 133 2.99 13.96 8.82
CA GLN A 133 1.68 13.91 9.46
C GLN A 133 1.62 12.95 10.66
N ARG A 134 2.41 11.87 10.65
CA ARG A 134 2.49 10.91 11.77
C ARG A 134 3.52 11.30 12.81
N ASN A 135 4.69 11.78 12.38
CA ASN A 135 5.79 12.21 13.21
C ASN A 135 6.14 13.66 12.88
N LYS A 136 5.81 14.59 13.79
CA LYS A 136 6.04 16.02 13.57
C LYS A 136 7.53 16.42 13.59
N ASP A 137 8.39 15.54 14.07
CA ASP A 137 9.84 15.72 14.04
C ASP A 137 10.45 15.28 12.70
N TRP A 138 9.68 14.61 11.82
CA TRP A 138 10.12 14.32 10.46
C TRP A 138 10.12 15.59 9.62
N GLU A 139 11.27 15.93 9.01
CA GLU A 139 11.41 17.11 8.16
C GLU A 139 10.96 16.82 6.72
N ILE A 140 10.24 17.76 6.11
CA ILE A 140 9.97 17.71 4.67
C ILE A 140 11.23 18.21 3.94
N THR A 141 11.89 17.29 3.23
CA THR A 141 13.23 17.52 2.65
C THR A 141 13.19 18.08 1.24
N THR A 142 12.07 17.91 0.53
CA THR A 142 11.90 18.33 -0.87
C THR A 142 10.46 18.79 -1.14
N GLN A 143 10.24 19.45 -2.28
CA GLN A 143 8.91 19.73 -2.85
C GLN A 143 8.68 18.94 -4.15
N GLU A 144 9.62 18.07 -4.52
CA GLU A 144 9.56 17.26 -5.72
C GLU A 144 8.90 15.90 -5.42
N VAL A 145 8.09 15.43 -6.37
CA VAL A 145 7.56 14.06 -6.38
C VAL A 145 8.28 13.30 -7.49
N ILE A 146 9.00 12.25 -7.12
CA ILE A 146 9.87 11.51 -8.06
C ILE A 146 9.03 10.85 -9.15
N PHE A 147 7.86 10.33 -8.80
CA PHE A 147 6.91 9.70 -9.72
C PHE A 147 5.67 10.59 -9.88
N SER A 148 5.74 11.57 -10.78
CA SER A 148 4.67 12.57 -10.94
C SER A 148 3.38 12.01 -11.53
N SER A 149 3.42 10.97 -12.38
CA SER A 149 2.22 10.31 -12.88
C SER A 149 1.98 8.99 -12.13
N PRO A 150 0.81 8.75 -11.53
CA PRO A 150 -0.36 9.65 -11.43
C PRO A 150 -0.31 10.61 -10.22
N TYR A 151 0.71 10.54 -9.37
CA TYR A 151 0.68 11.09 -8.00
C TYR A 151 0.73 12.62 -7.87
N ALA A 152 1.05 13.37 -8.92
CA ALA A 152 1.10 14.84 -8.88
C ALA A 152 -0.24 15.47 -8.47
N MET A 153 -1.37 14.87 -8.86
CA MET A 153 -2.69 15.36 -8.46
C MET A 153 -2.94 15.24 -6.95
N LEU A 154 -2.27 14.32 -6.26
CA LEU A 154 -2.38 14.21 -4.80
C LEU A 154 -1.75 15.42 -4.10
N ILE A 155 -0.78 16.08 -4.73
CA ILE A 155 -0.17 17.30 -4.21
C ILE A 155 -1.19 18.45 -4.22
N ASP A 156 -2.01 18.54 -5.28
CA ASP A 156 -3.09 19.51 -5.37
C ASP A 156 -4.20 19.27 -4.33
N VAL A 157 -4.38 18.03 -3.87
CA VAL A 157 -5.26 17.68 -2.75
C VAL A 157 -4.66 18.13 -1.43
N ILE A 158 -3.37 17.82 -1.20
CA ILE A 158 -2.63 18.14 0.02
C ILE A 158 -2.53 19.66 0.26
N LEU A 159 -2.30 20.43 -0.79
CA LEU A 159 -2.14 21.88 -0.71
C LEU A 159 -3.48 22.65 -0.68
N GLU A 160 -4.60 21.97 -0.91
CA GLU A 160 -5.92 22.59 -0.92
C GLU A 160 -6.40 22.90 0.51
N LYS A 161 -6.70 24.17 0.78
CA LYS A 161 -7.15 24.63 2.10
C LYS A 161 -8.64 24.38 2.32
N ASN A 162 -9.43 24.38 1.25
CA ASN A 162 -10.84 24.05 1.33
C ASN A 162 -11.03 22.53 1.28
N LYS A 163 -11.39 21.92 2.42
CA LYS A 163 -11.58 20.47 2.53
C LYS A 163 -12.61 19.89 1.57
N GLU A 164 -13.68 20.63 1.23
CA GLU A 164 -14.68 20.17 0.26
C GLU A 164 -14.07 20.09 -1.15
N VAL A 165 -13.27 21.10 -1.52
CA VAL A 165 -12.54 21.11 -2.80
C VAL A 165 -11.45 20.03 -2.83
N ALA A 166 -10.79 19.77 -1.70
CA ALA A 166 -9.79 18.71 -1.58
C ALA A 166 -10.43 17.33 -1.83
N ILE A 167 -11.63 17.09 -1.29
CA ILE A 167 -12.41 15.87 -1.54
C ILE A 167 -12.78 15.74 -3.02
N ASP A 168 -13.25 16.80 -3.66
CA ASP A 168 -13.58 16.78 -5.10
C ASP A 168 -12.35 16.46 -5.96
N LYS A 169 -11.18 17.02 -5.62
CA LYS A 169 -9.92 16.71 -6.29
C LYS A 169 -9.50 15.26 -6.09
N LEU A 170 -9.61 14.75 -4.86
CA LEU A 170 -9.27 13.36 -4.54
C LEU A 170 -10.19 12.38 -5.26
N LYS A 171 -11.49 12.69 -5.34
CA LYS A 171 -12.46 11.94 -6.13
C LYS A 171 -12.07 11.90 -7.61
N ASN A 172 -11.72 13.05 -8.18
CA ASN A 172 -11.30 13.14 -9.58
C ASN A 172 -10.04 12.31 -9.86
N TYR A 173 -9.06 12.33 -8.94
CA TYR A 173 -7.88 11.48 -9.03
C TYR A 173 -8.24 9.99 -9.09
N LEU A 174 -9.08 9.51 -8.17
CA LEU A 174 -9.51 8.11 -8.10
C LEU A 174 -10.25 7.68 -9.38
N GLU A 175 -11.18 8.50 -9.86
CA GLU A 175 -12.04 8.15 -11.00
C GLU A 175 -11.32 8.22 -12.35
N LYS A 176 -10.35 9.13 -12.51
CA LYS A 176 -9.77 9.44 -13.83
C LYS A 176 -8.30 9.08 -13.99
N GLU A 177 -7.52 9.18 -12.92
CA GLU A 177 -6.07 9.09 -13.02
C GLU A 177 -5.50 7.84 -12.36
N TRP A 178 -6.00 7.41 -11.20
CA TRP A 178 -5.36 6.34 -10.43
C TRP A 178 -5.20 5.05 -11.23
N TYR A 179 -6.28 4.50 -11.78
CA TYR A 179 -6.19 3.23 -12.52
C TYR A 179 -5.44 3.37 -13.84
N LYS A 180 -5.71 4.46 -14.57
CA LYS A 180 -5.11 4.72 -15.89
C LYS A 180 -3.62 5.02 -15.81
N GLY A 181 -3.18 5.73 -14.77
CA GLY A 181 -1.79 6.11 -14.58
C GLY A 181 -0.90 4.98 -14.07
N HIS A 182 -1.46 3.79 -13.84
CA HIS A 182 -0.75 2.56 -13.51
C HIS A 182 -0.84 1.53 -14.66
N ASP A 183 -1.02 1.96 -15.91
CA ASP A 183 -1.16 1.05 -17.05
C ASP A 183 0.12 0.23 -17.34
N ASP A 184 1.26 0.67 -16.81
CA ASP A 184 2.56 0.00 -16.81
C ASP A 184 2.73 -1.03 -15.66
N ALA A 185 1.86 -0.98 -14.66
CA ALA A 185 1.96 -1.85 -13.50
C ALA A 185 1.55 -3.29 -13.84
N GLY A 186 2.32 -4.28 -13.38
CA GLY A 186 2.04 -5.70 -13.65
C GLY A 186 0.70 -6.22 -13.10
N TRP A 187 0.06 -5.48 -12.19
CA TRP A 187 -1.27 -5.78 -11.67
C TRP A 187 -2.40 -5.15 -12.50
N HIS A 188 -2.11 -4.17 -13.35
CA HIS A 188 -3.10 -3.53 -14.21
C HIS A 188 -3.77 -4.56 -15.12
N ASP A 189 -5.09 -4.46 -15.28
CA ASP A 189 -5.91 -5.42 -16.01
C ASP A 189 -5.84 -6.89 -15.53
N SER A 190 -5.23 -7.19 -14.37
CA SER A 190 -5.23 -8.54 -13.80
C SER A 190 -6.64 -9.11 -13.56
N HIS A 191 -7.67 -8.27 -13.39
CA HIS A 191 -9.08 -8.71 -13.33
C HIS A 191 -9.59 -9.35 -14.63
N LYS A 192 -8.96 -9.03 -15.77
CA LYS A 192 -9.21 -9.61 -17.11
C LYS A 192 -8.39 -10.88 -17.36
N SER A 193 -7.41 -11.18 -16.52
CA SER A 193 -6.54 -12.35 -16.65
C SER A 193 -7.33 -13.66 -16.52
N LYS A 194 -6.97 -14.66 -17.33
CA LYS A 194 -7.49 -16.03 -17.21
C LYS A 194 -6.82 -16.83 -16.10
N PHE A 195 -5.74 -16.31 -15.51
CA PHE A 195 -4.93 -16.99 -14.49
C PHE A 195 -5.36 -16.65 -13.05
N ASN A 196 -6.53 -16.03 -12.87
CA ASN A 196 -7.08 -15.66 -11.56
C ASN A 196 -6.06 -14.92 -10.65
N THR A 197 -5.27 -14.02 -11.23
CA THR A 197 -4.21 -13.28 -10.51
C THR A 197 -4.70 -12.02 -9.81
N TYR A 198 -5.94 -11.60 -10.07
CA TYR A 198 -6.54 -10.41 -9.47
C TYR A 198 -6.74 -10.54 -7.96
N SER A 199 -6.30 -9.53 -7.21
CA SER A 199 -6.41 -9.46 -5.75
C SER A 199 -7.16 -8.24 -5.24
N GLY A 200 -7.69 -7.38 -6.11
CA GLY A 200 -8.27 -6.10 -5.72
C GLY A 200 -7.46 -4.91 -6.21
N TYR A 201 -8.11 -3.75 -6.26
CA TYR A 201 -7.49 -2.47 -6.65
C TYR A 201 -7.81 -1.42 -5.59
N TRP A 202 -6.78 -0.96 -4.87
CA TRP A 202 -6.95 -0.09 -3.71
C TRP A 202 -5.87 0.98 -3.68
N SER A 203 -6.29 2.25 -3.66
CA SER A 203 -5.43 3.42 -3.51
C SER A 203 -5.25 3.72 -2.02
N TYR A 204 -4.31 3.02 -1.38
CA TYR A 204 -4.02 3.20 0.05
C TYR A 204 -3.57 4.63 0.35
N GLU A 205 -2.82 5.23 -0.56
CA GLU A 205 -2.37 6.62 -0.49
C GLU A 205 -3.53 7.62 -0.47
N SER A 206 -4.60 7.41 -1.24
CA SER A 206 -5.79 8.26 -1.18
C SER A 206 -6.48 8.17 0.18
N GLY A 207 -6.55 6.96 0.74
CA GLY A 207 -7.10 6.76 2.08
C GLY A 207 -6.25 7.44 3.15
N ALA A 208 -4.92 7.25 3.11
CA ALA A 208 -4.01 7.87 4.05
C ALA A 208 -4.07 9.40 4.00
N ILE A 209 -4.11 10.00 2.80
CA ILE A 209 -4.28 11.44 2.61
C ILE A 209 -5.59 11.94 3.22
N ALA A 210 -6.72 11.28 2.92
CA ALA A 210 -8.02 11.66 3.48
C ALA A 210 -8.01 11.61 5.02
N LYS A 211 -7.37 10.57 5.59
CA LYS A 211 -7.23 10.37 7.03
C LYS A 211 -6.40 11.47 7.69
N VAL A 212 -5.20 11.75 7.19
CA VAL A 212 -4.30 12.75 7.80
C VAL A 212 -4.82 14.18 7.65
N LEU A 213 -5.52 14.48 6.55
CA LEU A 213 -6.18 15.77 6.33
C LEU A 213 -7.51 15.90 7.09
N GLN A 214 -8.02 14.81 7.67
CA GLN A 214 -9.33 14.72 8.32
C GLN A 214 -10.42 15.26 7.39
N LEU A 215 -10.46 14.75 6.16
CA LEU A 215 -11.48 15.12 5.19
C LEU A 215 -12.82 14.44 5.50
N ASP A 216 -13.93 15.06 5.11
CA ASP A 216 -15.24 14.42 5.13
C ASP A 216 -15.39 13.59 3.84
N ASP A 217 -15.07 12.30 3.94
CA ASP A 217 -14.93 11.36 2.83
C ASP A 217 -16.19 10.53 2.55
N GLU A 218 -17.35 10.87 3.13
CA GLU A 218 -18.58 10.13 2.92
C GLU A 218 -18.95 10.02 1.43
N THR A 219 -18.64 11.06 0.64
CA THR A 219 -18.88 11.08 -0.80
C THR A 219 -17.95 10.15 -1.60
N LEU A 220 -16.86 9.67 -0.99
CA LEU A 220 -15.88 8.77 -1.58
C LEU A 220 -16.17 7.28 -1.31
N LYS A 221 -17.11 6.98 -0.40
CA LYS A 221 -17.43 5.60 0.03
C LYS A 221 -17.66 4.59 -1.09
N ASN A 222 -18.28 5.03 -2.19
CA ASN A 222 -18.57 4.20 -3.35
C ASN A 222 -17.72 4.55 -4.58
N VAL A 223 -16.72 5.41 -4.42
CA VAL A 223 -15.79 5.76 -5.49
C VAL A 223 -14.81 4.60 -5.67
N PRO A 224 -14.58 4.12 -6.91
CA PRO A 224 -13.64 3.02 -7.16
C PRO A 224 -12.28 3.27 -6.52
N TYR A 225 -11.66 2.18 -6.05
CA TYR A 225 -10.31 2.14 -5.46
C TYR A 225 -10.16 2.85 -4.11
N TYR A 226 -11.14 3.59 -3.63
CA TYR A 226 -11.07 4.27 -2.34
C TYR A 226 -11.21 3.27 -1.17
N PRO A 227 -10.23 3.20 -0.24
CA PRO A 227 -10.26 2.23 0.85
C PRO A 227 -11.02 2.74 2.07
N TYR A 228 -12.30 3.10 1.90
CA TYR A 228 -13.15 3.74 2.94
C TYR A 228 -13.07 3.04 4.31
N ASP A 229 -13.29 1.72 4.38
CA ASP A 229 -13.27 1.00 5.66
C ASP A 229 -11.90 1.04 6.38
N LEU A 230 -10.78 1.19 5.65
CA LEU A 230 -9.45 1.36 6.25
C LEU A 230 -9.27 2.77 6.80
N VAL A 231 -9.83 3.78 6.12
CA VAL A 231 -9.82 5.18 6.59
C VAL A 231 -10.54 5.29 7.93
N HIS A 232 -11.66 4.58 8.08
CA HIS A 232 -12.47 4.54 9.30
C HIS A 232 -12.01 3.52 10.35
N TYR A 233 -10.95 2.75 10.08
CA TYR A 233 -10.44 1.81 11.05
C TYR A 233 -9.76 2.54 12.22
N ARG A 234 -10.22 2.26 13.44
CA ARG A 234 -9.68 2.80 14.72
C ARG A 234 -9.57 4.33 14.79
N ASN A 235 -10.56 5.03 14.24
CA ASN A 235 -10.75 6.47 14.42
C ASN A 235 -11.32 6.84 15.80
#